data_AF-A0A955IJF1-F1
#
_entry.id   AF-A0A955IJF1-F1
#
_cell.length_a   1.000
_cell.length_b   1.000
_cell.length_c   1.000
_cell.angle_alpha   90.00
_cell.angle_beta   90.00
_cell.angle_gamma   90.00
#
_symmetry.space_group_name_H-M   'P 1'
#
loop_
_entity.id
_entity.type
_entity.pdbx_description
1 polymer ?
#
loop_
_entity_poly.entity_id
_entity_poly.type
_entity_poly.pdbx_seq_one_letter_code
_entity_poly.pdbx_strand_id
1 'polypeptide(L)'
;MGMRNRSVHARAPRRAAMAVAPLALALAAGSAQAQTSATWQAATNNNWFTPAAWDILQAPNNAGPMTFNAFIGPSLVGSPFTATLDAPATIQSLTLTQLITTLDLSTNTLTLNQNLTVNQATVQATPPLGGGTLDVTGNLFLTESRFIGVSLVTSPTSQIFLNTTGGLEDFICDTDVNHRGRLRYQGAGAFTLDGNTTITLDS
;
A
#
# COMPACT_ATOMS: atom_id res chain seq x y z
N MET A 1 58.35 65.61 -32.80
CA MET A 1 57.07 66.31 -33.01
C MET A 1 56.40 65.68 -34.22
N GLY A 2 55.24 65.04 -34.05
CA GLY A 2 54.42 64.45 -35.13
C GLY A 2 55.01 63.19 -35.78
N MET A 3 54.30 62.14 -36.15
CA MET A 3 52.88 61.86 -36.21
C MET A 3 52.70 60.35 -36.02
N ARG A 4 51.70 59.97 -35.22
CA ARG A 4 51.21 58.60 -35.10
C ARG A 4 50.45 58.25 -36.38
N ASN A 5 50.74 57.10 -37.00
CA ASN A 5 49.81 56.51 -37.97
C ASN A 5 49.30 55.17 -37.44
N ARG A 6 48.09 55.23 -36.87
CA ARG A 6 47.32 54.07 -36.41
C ARG A 6 46.62 53.48 -37.62
N SER A 7 47.01 52.27 -38.04
CA SER A 7 46.21 51.49 -38.99
C SER A 7 45.27 50.57 -38.22
N VAL A 8 44.00 50.72 -38.55
CA VAL A 8 42.83 50.22 -37.85
C VAL A 8 42.18 49.12 -38.71
N HIS A 9 41.94 47.98 -38.07
CA HIS A 9 40.90 46.96 -38.32
C HIS A 9 40.89 46.16 -39.64
N ALA A 10 40.88 44.83 -39.46
CA ALA A 10 39.83 43.99 -40.03
C ALA A 10 39.59 42.79 -39.10
N ARG A 11 38.60 42.90 -38.20
CA ARG A 11 38.07 41.74 -37.48
C ARG A 11 37.17 40.98 -38.45
N ALA A 12 37.59 39.79 -38.84
CA ALA A 12 36.73 38.87 -39.59
C ALA A 12 35.58 38.37 -38.68
N PRO A 13 34.31 38.44 -39.12
CA PRO A 13 33.21 37.85 -38.39
C PRO A 13 33.28 36.32 -38.56
N ARG A 14 33.73 35.60 -37.52
CA ARG A 14 33.62 34.14 -37.50
C ARG A 14 32.16 33.76 -37.35
N ARG A 15 31.60 33.42 -38.51
CA ARG A 15 30.24 32.98 -38.76
C ARG A 15 29.83 31.87 -37.80
N ALA A 16 28.58 31.99 -37.37
CA ALA A 16 27.82 31.03 -36.60
C ALA A 16 27.97 29.60 -37.15
N ALA A 17 28.33 28.68 -36.27
CA ALA A 17 27.99 27.27 -36.41
C ALA A 17 26.94 26.97 -35.35
N MET A 18 25.66 27.26 -35.67
CA MET A 18 24.52 26.73 -34.93
C MET A 18 24.50 25.22 -35.19
N ALA A 19 25.05 24.45 -34.25
CA ALA A 19 24.86 23.01 -34.22
C ALA A 19 23.40 22.76 -33.81
N VAL A 20 22.55 22.45 -34.79
CA VAL A 20 21.22 21.89 -34.56
C VAL A 20 21.43 20.49 -34.00
N ALA A 21 21.39 20.35 -32.68
CA ALA A 21 21.37 19.05 -32.03
C ALA A 21 20.01 18.39 -32.32
N PRO A 22 19.97 17.17 -32.91
CA PRO A 22 18.71 16.48 -33.11
C PRO A 22 18.13 16.10 -31.75
N LEU A 23 16.90 16.55 -31.53
CA LEU A 23 16.07 16.29 -30.37
C LEU A 23 15.68 14.79 -30.35
N ALA A 24 16.56 13.93 -29.86
CA ALA A 24 16.24 12.51 -29.59
C ALA A 24 15.55 12.39 -28.23
N LEU A 25 14.36 12.98 -28.09
CA LEU A 25 13.44 12.76 -26.96
C LEU A 25 12.24 11.96 -27.45
N ALA A 26 12.41 10.68 -27.71
CA ALA A 26 11.29 9.78 -27.89
C ALA A 26 11.70 8.36 -27.52
N LEU A 27 10.82 7.67 -26.78
CA LEU A 27 10.77 6.22 -26.55
C LEU A 27 11.25 5.68 -25.19
N ALA A 28 11.29 6.49 -24.14
CA ALA A 28 11.02 5.97 -22.79
C ALA A 28 9.54 6.21 -22.43
N ALA A 29 8.62 5.86 -23.32
CA ALA A 29 7.22 5.71 -22.93
C ALA A 29 7.11 4.39 -22.18
N GLY A 30 7.46 4.42 -20.88
CA GLY A 30 7.16 3.31 -19.99
C GLY A 30 5.69 2.96 -20.14
N SER A 31 5.36 1.68 -20.29
CA SER A 31 3.98 1.24 -20.33
C SER A 31 3.33 1.62 -18.99
N ALA A 32 2.56 2.70 -18.99
CA ALA A 32 1.66 3.01 -17.89
C ALA A 32 0.57 1.94 -17.92
N GLN A 33 0.74 0.90 -17.11
CA GLN A 33 -0.32 -0.07 -16.88
C GLN A 33 -1.48 0.70 -16.23
N ALA A 34 -2.63 0.70 -16.89
CA ALA A 34 -3.82 1.34 -16.34
C ALA A 34 -4.21 0.64 -15.03
N GLN A 35 -4.23 1.39 -13.94
CA GLN A 35 -4.75 0.91 -12.66
C GLN A 35 -6.23 1.24 -12.58
N THR A 36 -7.05 0.24 -12.26
CA THR A 36 -8.49 0.38 -12.06
C THR A 36 -8.76 0.49 -10.57
N SER A 37 -9.41 1.56 -10.14
CA SER A 37 -9.90 1.66 -8.77
C SER A 37 -11.23 0.92 -8.65
N ALA A 38 -11.38 0.14 -7.58
CA ALA A 38 -12.61 -0.57 -7.26
C ALA A 38 -12.99 -0.29 -5.81
N THR A 39 -14.22 0.16 -5.60
CA THR A 39 -14.71 0.62 -4.30
C THR A 39 -15.85 -0.27 -3.84
N TRP A 40 -15.77 -0.74 -2.59
CA TRP A 40 -16.87 -1.45 -1.95
C TRP A 40 -18.06 -0.52 -1.77
N GLN A 41 -19.28 -0.92 -2.17
CA GLN A 41 -20.39 0.01 -2.33
C GLN A 41 -21.27 0.20 -1.09
N ALA A 42 -21.37 -0.80 -0.22
CA ALA A 42 -22.31 -0.78 0.90
C ALA A 42 -21.72 -1.40 2.18
N ALA A 43 -22.12 -0.88 3.33
CA ALA A 43 -21.80 -1.43 4.65
C ALA A 43 -22.65 -2.68 4.94
N THR A 44 -22.47 -3.71 4.13
CA THR A 44 -23.20 -4.98 4.19
C THR A 44 -22.23 -6.15 4.12
N ASN A 45 -22.49 -7.18 4.92
CA ASN A 45 -21.71 -8.42 4.86
C ASN A 45 -21.81 -9.03 3.46
N ASN A 46 -20.67 -9.32 2.85
CA ASN A 46 -20.63 -9.98 1.55
C ASN A 46 -19.27 -10.63 1.31
N ASN A 47 -19.24 -11.47 0.28
CA ASN A 47 -18.03 -12.08 -0.24
C ASN A 47 -17.29 -11.11 -1.17
N TRP A 48 -15.96 -11.16 -1.13
CA TRP A 48 -15.06 -10.36 -1.97
C TRP A 48 -15.35 -10.58 -3.45
N PHE A 49 -15.57 -11.84 -3.86
CA PHE A 49 -15.84 -12.17 -5.25
C PHE A 49 -17.29 -11.93 -5.70
N THR A 50 -18.16 -11.38 -4.86
CA THR A 50 -19.50 -10.93 -5.29
C THR A 50 -19.38 -9.64 -6.12
N PRO A 51 -19.64 -9.65 -7.43
CA PRO A 51 -19.37 -8.48 -8.28
C PRO A 51 -20.22 -7.26 -7.90
N ALA A 52 -21.45 -7.49 -7.45
CA ALA A 52 -22.37 -6.43 -7.01
C ALA A 52 -21.97 -5.73 -5.69
N ALA A 53 -20.92 -6.20 -5.00
CA ALA A 53 -20.35 -5.50 -3.86
C ALA A 53 -19.42 -4.34 -4.27
N TRP A 54 -19.00 -4.29 -5.54
CA TRP A 54 -18.03 -3.35 -6.07
C TRP A 54 -18.65 -2.40 -7.10
N ASP A 55 -18.19 -1.15 -7.11
CA ASP A 55 -18.65 -0.09 -8.02
C ASP A 55 -18.48 -0.39 -9.51
N ILE A 56 -17.41 -1.10 -9.87
CA ILE A 56 -17.12 -1.53 -11.23
C ILE A 56 -17.86 -2.82 -11.64
N LEU A 57 -18.74 -3.35 -10.79
CA LEU A 57 -19.47 -4.62 -10.99
C LEU A 57 -18.54 -5.80 -11.30
N GLN A 58 -17.34 -5.78 -10.71
CA GLN A 58 -16.31 -6.79 -10.85
C GLN A 58 -15.47 -6.83 -9.57
N ALA A 59 -15.19 -8.04 -9.08
CA ALA A 59 -14.30 -8.21 -7.94
C ALA A 59 -12.84 -7.90 -8.32
N PRO A 60 -12.10 -7.11 -7.52
CA PRO A 60 -10.69 -6.84 -7.73
C PRO A 60 -9.86 -8.11 -7.62
N ASN A 61 -9.28 -8.52 -8.74
CA ASN A 61 -8.31 -9.60 -8.82
C ASN A 61 -7.46 -9.41 -10.09
N ASN A 62 -6.19 -9.08 -9.92
CA ASN A 62 -5.24 -8.84 -11.00
C ASN A 62 -5.14 -10.10 -11.87
N ALA A 63 -5.56 -9.98 -13.12
CA ALA A 63 -5.47 -11.03 -14.13
C ALA A 63 -5.00 -10.43 -15.45
N GLY A 64 -3.90 -10.97 -16.00
CA GLY A 64 -3.29 -10.46 -17.23
C GLY A 64 -2.84 -8.99 -17.07
N PRO A 65 -3.24 -8.08 -17.97
CA PRO A 65 -2.84 -6.66 -17.91
C PRO A 65 -3.66 -5.84 -16.90
N MET A 66 -4.73 -6.40 -16.32
CA MET A 66 -5.59 -5.65 -15.41
C MET A 66 -4.95 -5.56 -14.03
N THR A 67 -4.85 -4.34 -13.53
CA THR A 67 -4.31 -4.06 -12.20
C THR A 67 -5.32 -3.26 -11.39
N PHE A 68 -5.57 -3.65 -10.14
CA PHE A 68 -6.63 -3.08 -9.31
C PHE A 68 -6.10 -2.45 -8.02
N ASN A 69 -6.63 -1.28 -7.67
CA ASN A 69 -6.53 -0.70 -6.33
C ASN A 69 -7.90 -0.86 -5.66
N ALA A 70 -7.96 -1.56 -4.53
CA ALA A 70 -9.20 -1.80 -3.81
C ALA A 70 -9.38 -0.80 -2.66
N PHE A 71 -10.60 -0.29 -2.52
CA PHE A 71 -10.99 0.65 -1.48
C PHE A 71 -12.22 0.13 -0.74
N ILE A 72 -12.13 0.01 0.58
CA ILE A 72 -13.24 -0.32 1.47
C ILE A 72 -13.32 0.78 2.54
N GLY A 73 -14.44 1.50 2.59
CA GLY A 73 -14.51 2.85 3.19
C GLY A 73 -13.94 3.92 2.23
N PRO A 74 -13.79 5.20 2.62
CA PRO A 74 -14.13 5.85 3.89
C PRO A 74 -15.56 6.40 3.97
N SER A 75 -16.36 6.22 2.91
CA SER A 75 -17.68 6.84 2.76
C SER A 75 -18.86 5.92 3.05
N LEU A 76 -18.61 4.69 3.50
CA LEU A 76 -19.67 3.74 3.82
C LEU A 76 -20.36 4.15 5.13
N VAL A 77 -21.68 4.25 5.11
CA VAL A 77 -22.47 4.57 6.30
C VAL A 77 -23.35 3.36 6.61
N GLY A 78 -23.36 2.90 7.86
CA GLY A 78 -24.19 1.77 8.26
C GLY A 78 -23.73 1.07 9.53
N SER A 79 -24.26 -0.12 9.74
CA SER A 79 -23.83 -1.03 10.80
C SER A 79 -22.47 -1.65 10.47
N PRO A 80 -21.75 -2.17 11.48
CA PRO A 80 -20.55 -2.97 11.25
C PRO A 80 -20.78 -4.10 10.26
N PHE A 81 -19.80 -4.31 9.39
CA PHE A 81 -19.88 -5.31 8.34
C PHE A 81 -18.53 -5.98 8.09
N THR A 82 -18.60 -7.15 7.45
CA THR A 82 -17.46 -7.98 7.08
C THR A 82 -17.42 -8.19 5.57
N ALA A 83 -16.33 -7.79 4.93
CA ALA A 83 -15.96 -8.23 3.60
C ALA A 83 -15.16 -9.54 3.74
N THR A 84 -15.70 -10.64 3.24
CA THR A 84 -15.09 -11.97 3.38
C THR A 84 -14.33 -12.34 2.11
N LEU A 85 -13.02 -12.57 2.19
CA LEU A 85 -12.24 -13.08 1.09
C LEU A 85 -12.54 -14.58 0.91
N ASP A 86 -13.38 -14.91 -0.07
CA ASP A 86 -13.90 -16.26 -0.31
C ASP A 86 -13.06 -17.08 -1.32
N ALA A 87 -12.09 -16.46 -1.97
CA ALA A 87 -11.04 -17.11 -2.76
C ALA A 87 -9.74 -16.29 -2.72
N PRO A 88 -8.57 -16.84 -3.07
CA PRO A 88 -7.33 -16.06 -3.13
C PRO A 88 -7.44 -14.92 -4.16
N ALA A 89 -6.85 -13.77 -3.84
CA ALA A 89 -6.86 -12.61 -4.72
C ALA A 89 -5.50 -11.91 -4.73
N THR A 90 -5.12 -11.36 -5.88
CA THR A 90 -3.94 -10.51 -6.03
C THR A 90 -4.38 -9.12 -6.46
N ILE A 91 -3.98 -8.06 -5.78
CA ILE A 91 -4.27 -6.68 -6.17
C ILE A 91 -3.03 -5.80 -6.06
N GLN A 92 -3.07 -4.58 -6.58
CA GLN A 92 -1.95 -3.64 -6.44
C GLN A 92 -1.89 -3.08 -5.03
N SER A 93 -2.96 -2.44 -4.57
CA SER A 93 -3.01 -1.86 -3.23
C SER A 93 -4.38 -2.05 -2.62
N LEU A 94 -4.42 -2.01 -1.28
CA LEU A 94 -5.64 -2.03 -0.50
C LEU A 94 -5.65 -0.83 0.44
N THR A 95 -6.76 -0.11 0.44
CA THR A 95 -7.09 0.89 1.45
C THR A 95 -8.35 0.46 2.19
N LEU A 96 -8.19 0.14 3.47
CA LEU A 96 -9.25 -0.25 4.39
C LEU A 96 -9.41 0.84 5.44
N THR A 97 -10.52 1.56 5.41
CA THR A 97 -10.76 2.67 6.33
C THR A 97 -12.14 2.54 6.96
N GLN A 98 -12.26 2.91 8.24
CA GLN A 98 -13.47 3.02 9.10
C GLN A 98 -13.57 1.99 10.22
N LEU A 99 -13.94 2.49 11.41
CA LEU A 99 -14.10 1.74 12.68
C LEU A 99 -14.97 0.49 12.59
N ILE A 100 -15.92 0.49 11.67
CA ILE A 100 -16.98 -0.52 11.56
C ILE A 100 -16.67 -1.59 10.51
N THR A 101 -15.50 -1.55 9.89
CA THR A 101 -15.16 -2.43 8.76
C THR A 101 -14.22 -3.55 9.19
N THR A 102 -14.61 -4.79 8.87
CA THR A 102 -13.76 -5.97 8.98
C THR A 102 -13.47 -6.55 7.58
N LEU A 103 -12.20 -6.81 7.28
CA LEU A 103 -11.79 -7.70 6.20
C LEU A 103 -11.45 -9.07 6.81
N ASP A 104 -12.23 -10.10 6.49
CA ASP A 104 -11.96 -11.48 6.91
C ASP A 104 -11.31 -12.26 5.77
N LEU A 105 -10.05 -12.65 5.96
CA LEU A 105 -9.29 -13.43 4.98
C LEU A 105 -9.73 -14.90 4.93
N SER A 106 -10.58 -15.36 5.85
CA SER A 106 -10.96 -16.76 6.03
C SER A 106 -9.71 -17.64 6.09
N THR A 107 -9.52 -18.57 5.14
CA THR A 107 -8.29 -19.36 4.95
C THR A 107 -7.54 -18.98 3.67
N ASN A 108 -7.90 -17.87 3.03
CA ASN A 108 -7.39 -17.46 1.71
C ASN A 108 -6.20 -16.50 1.82
N THR A 109 -5.45 -16.39 0.72
CA THR A 109 -4.34 -15.42 0.61
C THR A 109 -4.80 -14.18 -0.15
N LEU A 110 -4.57 -13.01 0.44
CA LEU A 110 -4.60 -11.72 -0.26
C LEU A 110 -3.18 -11.25 -0.51
N THR A 111 -2.80 -11.16 -1.78
CA THR A 111 -1.48 -10.64 -2.20
C THR A 111 -1.61 -9.19 -2.67
N LEU A 112 -0.79 -8.31 -2.10
CA LEU A 112 -0.69 -6.90 -2.42
C LEU A 112 0.68 -6.61 -3.03
N ASN A 113 0.71 -6.22 -4.30
CA ASN A 113 1.96 -5.91 -5.01
C ASN A 113 2.57 -4.55 -4.59
N GLN A 114 1.78 -3.71 -3.91
CA GLN A 114 2.15 -2.38 -3.42
C GLN A 114 1.64 -2.22 -1.97
N ASN A 115 1.23 -1.01 -1.61
CA ASN A 115 0.99 -0.62 -0.23
C ASN A 115 -0.35 -1.16 0.31
N LEU A 116 -0.35 -1.40 1.62
CA LEU A 116 -1.55 -1.59 2.44
C LEU A 116 -1.75 -0.35 3.32
N THR A 117 -2.95 0.22 3.30
CA THR A 117 -3.38 1.21 4.29
C THR A 117 -4.54 0.63 5.10
N VAL A 118 -4.39 0.57 6.41
CA VAL A 118 -5.48 0.25 7.34
C VAL A 118 -5.63 1.43 8.29
N ASN A 119 -6.83 1.98 8.38
CA ASN A 119 -7.15 3.11 9.26
C ASN A 119 -8.45 2.83 10.01
N GLN A 120 -8.35 2.64 11.32
CA GLN A 120 -9.47 2.32 12.19
C GLN A 120 -10.20 1.07 11.73
N ALA A 121 -9.57 0.04 11.19
CA ALA A 121 -10.29 -1.13 10.68
C ALA A 121 -9.67 -2.44 11.16
N THR A 122 -10.44 -3.52 11.04
CA THR A 122 -10.00 -4.86 11.44
C THR A 122 -9.67 -5.70 10.22
N VAL A 123 -8.50 -6.35 10.22
CA VAL A 123 -8.17 -7.46 9.34
C VAL A 123 -8.11 -8.72 10.19
N GLN A 124 -8.84 -9.76 9.82
CA GLN A 124 -8.86 -11.01 10.58
C GLN A 124 -8.76 -12.23 9.67
N ALA A 125 -8.58 -13.40 10.27
CA ALA A 125 -8.71 -14.67 9.61
C ALA A 125 -9.55 -15.64 10.44
N THR A 126 -10.40 -16.41 9.76
CA THR A 126 -11.29 -17.41 10.36
C THR A 126 -11.04 -18.80 9.74
N PRO A 127 -10.72 -19.85 10.52
CA PRO A 127 -10.54 -19.84 11.97
C PRO A 127 -9.28 -19.09 12.42
N PRO A 128 -9.24 -18.58 13.68
CA PRO A 128 -8.01 -18.05 14.25
C PRO A 128 -6.94 -19.15 14.33
N LEU A 129 -5.67 -18.81 14.02
CA LEU A 129 -4.51 -19.71 14.06
C LEU A 129 -4.58 -20.84 13.01
N GLY A 130 -3.99 -20.58 11.84
CA GLY A 130 -4.07 -21.44 10.66
C GLY A 130 -4.95 -20.86 9.53
N GLY A 131 -5.49 -19.67 9.75
CA GLY A 131 -6.26 -18.90 8.77
C GLY A 131 -5.40 -18.08 7.79
N GLY A 132 -6.10 -17.33 6.95
CA GLY A 132 -5.62 -16.65 5.74
C GLY A 132 -4.36 -15.79 5.88
N THR A 133 -3.73 -15.57 4.73
CA THR A 133 -2.45 -14.88 4.61
C THR A 133 -2.64 -13.51 3.98
N LEU A 134 -2.01 -12.49 4.56
CA LEU A 134 -1.83 -11.20 3.93
C LEU A 134 -0.37 -11.08 3.47
N ASP A 135 -0.14 -11.09 2.17
CA ASP A 135 1.19 -11.01 1.56
C ASP A 135 1.39 -9.63 0.93
N VAL A 136 2.28 -8.81 1.49
CA VAL A 136 2.43 -7.40 1.13
C VAL A 136 3.85 -7.10 0.64
N THR A 137 3.97 -6.75 -0.64
CA THR A 137 5.25 -6.36 -1.22
C THR A 137 5.61 -4.89 -0.91
N GLY A 138 4.61 -4.01 -0.79
CA GLY A 138 4.82 -2.60 -0.47
C GLY A 138 4.91 -2.29 1.03
N ASN A 139 4.65 -1.02 1.36
CA ASN A 139 4.64 -0.54 2.74
C ASN A 139 3.26 -0.74 3.39
N LEU A 140 3.26 -0.87 4.71
CA LEU A 140 2.05 -0.95 5.52
C LEU A 140 1.88 0.37 6.29
N PHE A 141 0.72 1.00 6.19
CA PHE A 141 0.34 2.19 6.94
C PHE A 141 -0.82 1.83 7.84
N LEU A 142 -0.56 1.69 9.14
CA LEU A 142 -1.54 1.23 10.12
C LEU A 142 -1.83 2.38 11.09
N THR A 143 -3.08 2.82 11.10
CA THR A 143 -3.59 3.83 12.03
C THR A 143 -4.73 3.19 12.82
N GLU A 144 -4.60 3.05 14.14
CA GLU A 144 -5.67 2.54 15.02
C GLU A 144 -6.34 1.23 14.49
N SER A 145 -5.53 0.33 13.92
CA SER A 145 -6.01 -0.84 13.18
C SER A 145 -5.84 -2.12 14.00
N ARG A 146 -6.64 -3.16 13.73
CA ARG A 146 -6.56 -4.44 14.46
C ARG A 146 -6.29 -5.61 13.51
N PHE A 147 -5.39 -6.51 13.90
CA PHE A 147 -5.09 -7.75 13.16
C PHE A 147 -5.34 -8.97 14.06
N ILE A 148 -6.17 -9.92 13.62
CA ILE A 148 -6.57 -11.08 14.43
C ILE A 148 -6.35 -12.38 13.66
N GLY A 149 -5.41 -13.21 14.10
CA GLY A 149 -5.20 -14.55 13.54
C GLY A 149 -4.67 -14.59 12.09
N VAL A 150 -4.28 -13.44 11.53
CA VAL A 150 -3.76 -13.29 10.16
C VAL A 150 -2.27 -13.64 10.12
N SER A 151 -1.87 -14.44 9.12
CA SER A 151 -0.45 -14.57 8.78
C SER A 151 -0.01 -13.39 7.91
N LEU A 152 0.88 -12.54 8.43
CA LEU A 152 1.41 -11.40 7.69
C LEU A 152 2.79 -11.72 7.09
N VAL A 153 2.89 -11.67 5.76
CA VAL A 153 4.14 -11.82 5.01
C VAL A 153 4.46 -10.49 4.35
N THR A 154 5.70 -10.02 4.49
CA THR A 154 6.15 -8.76 3.89
C THR A 154 7.43 -8.95 3.08
N SER A 155 7.65 -8.12 2.06
CA SER A 155 8.94 -8.14 1.35
C SER A 155 10.09 -7.67 2.27
N PRO A 156 11.35 -8.06 1.98
CA PRO A 156 12.51 -7.56 2.73
C PRO A 156 12.70 -6.03 2.67
N THR A 157 12.05 -5.38 1.69
CA THR A 157 12.12 -3.92 1.49
C THR A 157 10.93 -3.17 2.05
N SER A 158 9.91 -3.88 2.53
CA SER A 158 8.69 -3.29 3.09
C SER A 158 8.98 -2.56 4.40
N GLN A 159 8.30 -1.43 4.61
CA GLN A 159 8.29 -0.71 5.88
C GLN A 159 6.89 -0.74 6.50
N ILE A 160 6.82 -0.90 7.82
CA ILE A 160 5.58 -0.80 8.59
C ILE A 160 5.59 0.55 9.33
N PHE A 161 4.61 1.39 9.00
CA PHE A 161 4.36 2.68 9.62
C PHE A 161 3.16 2.56 10.56
N LEU A 162 3.41 2.73 11.86
CA LEU A 162 2.38 2.74 12.90
C LEU A 162 2.09 4.19 13.29
N ASN A 163 0.84 4.62 13.16
CA ASN A 163 0.38 5.92 13.60
C ASN A 163 -0.71 5.77 14.68
N THR A 164 -0.33 6.04 15.93
CA THR A 164 -1.24 5.96 17.08
C THR A 164 -1.36 7.35 17.68
N THR A 165 -2.53 7.97 17.54
CA THR A 165 -2.78 9.35 18.00
C THR A 165 -3.02 9.46 19.51
N GLY A 166 -3.18 8.33 20.22
CA GLY A 166 -3.63 8.28 21.61
C GLY A 166 -2.58 8.04 22.71
N GLY A 167 -1.32 7.74 22.38
CA GLY A 167 -0.26 7.48 23.37
C GLY A 167 -0.49 6.23 24.22
N LEU A 168 -0.15 5.04 23.70
CA LEU A 168 -0.50 3.76 24.32
C LEU A 168 0.60 2.72 24.31
N GLU A 169 0.52 1.87 25.33
CA GLU A 169 1.44 0.81 25.67
C GLU A 169 1.14 -0.46 24.85
N ASP A 170 2.18 -1.03 24.26
CA ASP A 170 2.13 -2.27 23.50
C ASP A 170 1.94 -3.44 24.46
N PHE A 171 0.78 -4.10 24.42
CA PHE A 171 0.51 -5.27 25.25
C PHE A 171 0.71 -6.54 24.42
N ILE A 172 1.98 -6.89 24.19
CA ILE A 172 2.35 -8.26 23.87
C ILE A 172 2.15 -9.06 25.16
N CYS A 173 1.18 -9.96 25.20
CA CYS A 173 0.97 -10.89 26.32
C CYS A 173 2.09 -11.95 26.37
N ASP A 174 3.31 -11.50 26.63
CA ASP A 174 4.45 -12.28 27.08
C ASP A 174 4.59 -11.98 28.57
N THR A 175 4.44 -13.00 29.42
CA THR A 175 4.44 -12.81 30.89
C THR A 175 5.78 -12.35 31.48
N ASP A 176 6.86 -12.32 30.69
CA ASP A 176 8.23 -12.07 31.15
C ASP A 176 8.97 -10.96 30.37
N VAL A 177 8.34 -10.30 29.39
CA VAL A 177 8.97 -9.20 28.65
C VAL A 177 8.19 -7.89 28.80
N ASN A 178 8.80 -6.97 29.53
CA ASN A 178 8.33 -5.61 29.69
C ASN A 178 8.72 -4.76 28.47
N HIS A 179 7.77 -4.54 27.56
CA HIS A 179 7.97 -3.75 26.33
C HIS A 179 7.62 -2.26 26.50
N ARG A 180 8.01 -1.60 27.61
CA ARG A 180 7.78 -0.16 27.90
C ARG A 180 8.47 0.82 26.93
N GLY A 181 8.16 0.76 25.64
CA GLY A 181 8.71 1.62 24.61
C GLY A 181 8.06 1.45 23.25
N ARG A 182 8.45 2.32 22.32
CA ARG A 182 8.02 2.28 20.92
C ARG A 182 8.68 1.11 20.20
N LEU A 183 7.92 0.07 19.90
CA LEU A 183 8.39 -1.06 19.08
C LEU A 183 8.60 -0.59 17.63
N ARG A 184 9.87 -0.43 17.25
CA ARG A 184 10.29 -0.25 15.86
C ARG A 184 10.95 -1.54 15.42
N TYR A 185 10.22 -2.36 14.66
CA TYR A 185 10.83 -3.47 13.95
C TYR A 185 11.55 -2.94 12.70
N GLN A 186 12.86 -3.20 12.60
CA GLN A 186 13.64 -3.02 11.38
C GLN A 186 14.44 -4.31 11.17
N GLY A 187 14.01 -5.13 10.22
CA GLY A 187 14.66 -6.41 9.91
C GLY A 187 13.93 -7.12 8.77
N ALA A 188 14.63 -8.04 8.10
CA ALA A 188 14.03 -8.95 7.13
C ALA A 188 13.53 -10.21 7.86
N GLY A 189 12.29 -10.64 7.58
CA GLY A 189 11.71 -11.84 8.17
C GLY A 189 10.19 -11.76 8.31
N ALA A 190 9.55 -12.91 8.51
CA ALA A 190 8.17 -12.95 8.95
C ALA A 190 8.11 -12.67 10.46
N PHE A 191 7.20 -11.80 10.89
CA PHE A 191 6.81 -11.72 12.29
C PHE A 191 5.65 -12.70 12.49
N THR A 192 5.95 -13.85 13.09
CA THR A 192 4.95 -14.88 13.37
C THR A 192 4.36 -14.62 14.74
N LEU A 193 3.07 -14.32 14.78
CA LEU A 193 2.27 -14.33 16.00
C LEU A 193 1.79 -15.75 16.25
N ASP A 194 2.36 -16.43 17.23
CA ASP A 194 2.03 -17.79 17.61
C ASP A 194 1.05 -17.87 18.78
N GLY A 195 0.11 -18.81 18.68
CA GLY A 195 -0.58 -19.52 19.76
C GLY A 195 -1.54 -18.76 20.68
N ASN A 196 -1.16 -17.57 21.15
CA ASN A 196 -1.93 -16.69 22.04
C ASN A 196 -1.54 -15.21 21.85
N THR A 197 -0.60 -14.91 20.95
CA THR A 197 -0.10 -13.56 20.76
C THR A 197 -1.11 -12.78 19.91
N THR A 198 -1.84 -11.90 20.57
CA THR A 198 -2.70 -10.94 19.89
C THR A 198 -1.90 -9.64 19.83
N ILE A 199 -1.59 -9.13 18.63
CA ILE A 199 -1.28 -7.69 18.51
C ILE A 199 -2.62 -6.98 18.62
N THR A 200 -2.91 -6.71 19.87
CA THR A 200 -4.03 -5.95 20.32
C THR A 200 -3.52 -4.51 20.36
N LEU A 201 -3.66 -3.80 19.24
CA LEU A 201 -3.46 -2.35 19.16
C LEU A 201 -4.68 -1.68 19.78
N ASP A 202 -4.87 -1.94 21.06
CA ASP A 202 -5.99 -1.39 21.79
C ASP A 202 -5.62 -0.03 22.34
N SER A 203 -6.67 0.78 22.39
CA SER A 203 -6.68 2.07 23.05
C SER A 203 -6.23 1.99 24.51
#